data_AF-A0A7W8CEA8-F1
#
_entry.id   AF-A0A7W8CEA8-F1
#
_cell.length_a   1.000
_cell.length_b   1.000
_cell.length_c   1.000
_cell.angle_alpha   90.00
_cell.angle_beta   90.00
_cell.angle_gamma   90.00
#
_symmetry.space_group_name_H-M   'P 1'
#
loop_
_entity.id
_entity.type
_entity.pdbx_description
1 polymer ?
#
loop_
_entity_poly.entity_id
_entity_poly.type
_entity_poly.pdbx_seq_one_letter_code
_entity_poly.pdbx_strand_id
1 'polypeptide(L)'
;MLDGDGLGSLTIRRLASDLKISTRTLYKRIGGHDQLIRNVVALHLSRLNPPIHHRDSWQTTLTDWCMNLHHQMIAHPHPTSLLTQHDHVRLSPRIQRLAEVVTRQGLSDDKAHDLCRWSTQVAFNAAIVAARSERGIASRSDSPVAGTAIVRDLQSTIEMILSGQYRDHDRSALAIEVQSRDPRPTSHKPAESVCT
;
A
#
# COMPACT_ATOMS: atom_id res chain seq x y z
N MET A 1 5.38 -22.98 12.11
CA MET A 1 5.44 -23.93 10.97
C MET A 1 5.88 -23.21 9.71
N LEU A 2 5.07 -22.34 9.09
CA LEU A 2 5.48 -21.62 7.87
C LEU A 2 6.73 -20.74 8.07
N ASP A 3 6.81 -20.01 9.19
CA ASP A 3 7.96 -19.13 9.47
C ASP A 3 9.23 -19.90 9.90
N GLY A 4 9.10 -21.18 10.29
CA GLY A 4 10.22 -22.00 10.76
C GLY A 4 10.69 -23.07 9.77
N ASP A 5 9.77 -23.65 9.00
CA ASP A 5 10.02 -24.80 8.13
C ASP A 5 9.91 -24.46 6.63
N GLY A 6 9.62 -23.19 6.31
CA GLY A 6 9.47 -22.71 4.94
C GLY A 6 8.23 -23.26 4.21
N LEU A 7 8.08 -22.87 2.94
CA LEU A 7 6.87 -23.17 2.15
C LEU A 7 6.72 -24.63 1.74
N GLY A 8 7.83 -25.36 1.56
CA GLY A 8 7.80 -26.78 1.22
C GLY A 8 7.18 -27.65 2.33
N SER A 9 7.08 -27.12 3.54
CA SER A 9 6.41 -27.77 4.66
C SER A 9 4.88 -27.75 4.58
N LEU A 10 4.31 -26.79 3.85
CA LEU A 10 2.86 -26.55 3.86
C LEU A 10 2.15 -27.53 2.92
N THR A 11 1.80 -28.71 3.43
CA THR A 11 0.99 -29.69 2.71
C THR A 11 -0.30 -30.00 3.47
N ILE A 12 -1.36 -30.38 2.73
CA ILE A 12 -2.63 -30.81 3.36
C ILE A 12 -2.41 -31.98 4.32
N ARG A 13 -1.50 -32.90 3.97
CA ARG A 13 -1.18 -34.04 4.82
C ARG A 13 -0.53 -33.62 6.14
N ARG A 14 0.46 -32.72 6.09
CA ARG A 14 1.14 -32.24 7.29
C ARG A 14 0.18 -31.43 8.16
N LEU A 15 -0.58 -30.50 7.55
CA LEU A 15 -1.58 -29.71 8.26
C LEU A 15 -2.68 -30.58 8.90
N ALA A 16 -3.15 -31.63 8.22
CA ALA A 16 -4.10 -32.57 8.80
C ALA A 16 -3.52 -33.32 10.01
N SER A 17 -2.25 -33.73 9.91
CA SER A 17 -1.51 -34.38 11.00
C SER A 17 -1.37 -33.46 12.21
N ASP A 18 -0.97 -32.21 12.01
CA ASP A 18 -0.79 -31.23 13.09
C ASP A 18 -2.11 -30.89 13.78
N LEU A 19 -3.19 -30.80 13.01
CA LEU A 19 -4.55 -30.57 13.51
C LEU A 19 -5.22 -31.85 14.05
N LYS A 20 -4.58 -33.01 13.94
CA LYS A 20 -5.11 -34.33 14.33
C LYS A 20 -6.48 -34.64 13.72
N ILE A 21 -6.70 -34.27 12.46
CA ILE A 21 -7.93 -34.55 11.71
C ILE A 21 -7.64 -35.35 10.44
N SER A 22 -8.66 -36.00 9.87
CA SER A 22 -8.49 -36.70 8.60
C SER A 22 -8.26 -35.72 7.44
N THR A 23 -7.40 -36.11 6.50
CA THR A 23 -7.16 -35.36 5.26
C THR A 23 -8.44 -35.10 4.49
N ARG A 24 -9.37 -36.07 4.45
CA ARG A 24 -10.70 -35.92 3.85
C ARG A 24 -11.50 -34.76 4.46
N THR A 25 -11.47 -34.62 5.79
CA THR A 25 -12.15 -33.51 6.49
C THR A 25 -11.50 -32.18 6.17
N LEU A 26 -10.17 -32.14 6.09
CA LEU A 26 -9.42 -30.94 5.75
C LEU A 26 -9.68 -30.51 4.30
N TYR A 27 -9.64 -31.44 3.34
CA TYR A 27 -10.04 -31.19 1.95
C TYR A 27 -11.46 -30.66 1.84
N LYS A 28 -12.42 -31.21 2.61
CA LYS A 28 -13.81 -30.72 2.61
C LYS A 28 -13.93 -29.28 3.11
N ARG A 29 -13.08 -28.85 4.05
CA ARG A 29 -13.13 -27.50 4.65
C ARG A 29 -12.30 -26.46 3.90
N ILE A 30 -11.12 -26.85 3.43
CA ILE A 30 -10.11 -25.94 2.87
C ILE A 30 -9.95 -26.13 1.36
N GLY A 31 -10.41 -27.23 0.78
CA GLY A 31 -10.20 -27.53 -0.64
C GLY A 31 -8.78 -28.02 -0.92
N GLY A 32 -8.31 -27.75 -2.15
CA GLY A 32 -6.99 -28.16 -2.63
C GLY A 32 -5.83 -27.30 -2.11
N HIS A 33 -4.63 -27.61 -2.59
CA HIS A 33 -3.39 -26.92 -2.20
C HIS A 33 -3.43 -25.41 -2.49
N ASP A 34 -3.97 -24.99 -3.65
CA ASP A 34 -4.07 -23.58 -4.00
C ASP A 34 -5.01 -22.81 -3.06
N GLN A 35 -6.11 -23.44 -2.65
CA GLN A 35 -7.05 -22.84 -1.70
C GLN A 35 -6.44 -22.78 -0.30
N LEU A 36 -5.62 -23.75 0.08
CA LEU A 36 -4.80 -23.68 1.30
C LEU A 36 -3.84 -22.48 1.24
N ILE A 37 -3.11 -22.28 0.14
CA ILE A 37 -2.24 -21.12 -0.05
C ILE A 37 -3.02 -19.81 0.08
N ARG A 38 -4.18 -19.69 -0.59
CA ARG A 38 -5.01 -18.48 -0.49
C ARG A 38 -5.51 -18.23 0.94
N ASN A 39 -5.83 -19.28 1.69
CA ASN A 39 -6.25 -19.16 3.08
C ASN A 39 -5.08 -18.72 3.99
N VAL A 40 -3.87 -19.22 3.74
CA VAL A 40 -2.65 -18.76 4.43
C VAL A 40 -2.38 -17.29 4.14
N VAL A 41 -2.46 -16.87 2.87
CA VAL A 41 -2.33 -15.47 2.46
C VAL A 41 -3.37 -14.59 3.16
N ALA A 42 -4.64 -15.00 3.16
CA ALA A 42 -5.71 -14.26 3.81
C ALA A 42 -5.48 -14.14 5.33
N LEU A 43 -5.05 -15.22 5.98
CA LEU A 43 -4.73 -15.23 7.40
C LEU A 43 -3.54 -14.32 7.71
N HIS A 44 -2.48 -14.37 6.91
CA HIS A 44 -1.30 -13.50 7.05
C HIS A 44 -1.69 -12.02 7.00
N LEU A 45 -2.43 -11.61 5.97
CA LEU A 45 -2.91 -10.23 5.82
C LEU A 45 -3.91 -9.80 6.90
N SER A 46 -4.68 -10.74 7.45
CA SER A 46 -5.58 -10.46 8.56
C SER A 46 -4.82 -10.14 9.85
N ARG A 47 -3.63 -10.71 10.03
CA ARG A 47 -2.77 -10.51 11.20
C ARG A 47 -1.90 -9.26 11.10
N LEU A 48 -1.64 -8.76 9.91
CA LEU A 48 -0.96 -7.47 9.73
C LEU A 48 -1.77 -6.38 10.44
N ASN A 49 -1.17 -5.77 11.44
CA ASN A 49 -1.79 -4.69 12.21
C ASN A 49 -0.76 -3.57 12.43
N PRO A 50 -0.33 -2.88 11.36
CA PRO A 50 0.53 -1.72 11.49
C PRO A 50 -0.18 -0.67 12.37
N PRO A 51 0.43 -0.27 13.50
CA PRO A 51 -0.15 0.75 14.35
C PRO A 51 -0.21 2.08 13.60
N ILE A 52 -1.28 2.84 13.83
CA ILE A 52 -1.37 4.22 13.33
C ILE A 52 -0.93 5.13 14.46
N HIS A 53 0.31 5.61 14.40
CA HIS A 53 0.82 6.60 15.34
C HIS A 53 0.53 8.00 14.83
N HIS A 54 -0.13 8.81 15.64
CA HIS A 54 -0.29 10.23 15.33
C HIS A 54 1.07 10.92 15.48
N ARG A 55 1.65 11.35 14.35
CA ARG A 55 2.90 12.13 14.32
C ARG A 55 2.61 13.62 14.12
N ASP A 56 3.67 14.41 14.03
CA ASP A 56 3.59 15.88 13.90
C ASP A 56 2.95 16.32 12.58
N SER A 57 2.97 15.47 11.56
CA SER A 57 2.37 15.74 10.25
C SER A 57 1.71 14.50 9.63
N TRP A 58 0.86 14.74 8.64
CA TRP A 58 0.28 13.65 7.85
C TRP A 58 1.31 12.86 7.06
N GLN A 59 2.38 13.52 6.58
CA GLN A 59 3.48 12.86 5.88
C GLN A 59 4.16 11.86 6.81
N THR A 60 4.53 12.30 8.01
CA THR A 60 5.24 11.46 8.98
C THR A 60 4.37 10.34 9.52
N THR A 61 3.06 10.58 9.69
CA THR A 61 2.07 9.56 10.07
C THR A 61 1.94 8.47 8.99
N LEU A 62 1.81 8.86 7.72
CA LEU A 62 1.69 7.93 6.59
C LEU A 62 2.99 7.14 6.37
N THR A 63 4.15 7.82 6.40
CA THR A 63 5.46 7.17 6.26
C THR A 63 5.69 6.14 7.37
N ASP A 64 5.45 6.50 8.64
CA ASP A 64 5.61 5.57 9.77
C ASP A 64 4.69 4.34 9.61
N TRP A 65 3.44 4.55 9.20
CA TRP A 65 2.51 3.43 8.96
C TRP A 65 3.01 2.50 7.84
N CYS A 66 3.47 3.05 6.71
CA CYS A 66 4.00 2.26 5.59
C CYS A 66 5.27 1.47 5.99
N MET A 67 6.15 2.08 6.79
CA MET A 67 7.35 1.41 7.29
C MET A 67 7.00 0.29 8.27
N ASN A 68 6.05 0.50 9.18
CA ASN A 68 5.57 -0.55 10.08
C ASN A 68 4.90 -1.71 9.32
N LEU A 69 4.12 -1.43 8.29
CA LEU A 69 3.56 -2.45 7.42
C LEU A 69 4.68 -3.28 6.76
N HIS A 70 5.65 -2.60 6.15
CA HIS A 70 6.80 -3.25 5.52
C HIS A 70 7.55 -4.15 6.52
N HIS A 71 7.88 -3.62 7.71
CA HIS A 71 8.55 -4.37 8.77
C HIS A 71 7.78 -5.64 9.20
N GLN A 72 6.46 -5.53 9.41
CA GLN A 72 5.65 -6.70 9.75
C GLN A 72 5.63 -7.74 8.63
N MET A 73 5.66 -7.31 7.38
CA MET A 73 5.68 -8.23 6.23
C MET A 73 7.03 -8.94 6.09
N ILE A 74 8.16 -8.24 6.22
CA ILE A 74 9.49 -8.86 6.10
C ILE A 74 9.83 -9.74 7.30
N ALA A 75 9.20 -9.54 8.47
CA ALA A 75 9.35 -10.43 9.62
C ALA A 75 8.81 -11.85 9.36
N HIS A 76 7.94 -12.01 8.36
CA HIS A 76 7.37 -13.29 7.94
C HIS A 76 7.59 -13.50 6.43
N PRO A 77 8.84 -13.74 5.99
CA PRO A 77 9.20 -13.72 4.57
C PRO A 77 8.53 -14.85 3.80
N HIS A 78 8.31 -16.02 4.41
CA HIS A 78 7.65 -17.16 3.76
C HIS A 78 6.21 -16.85 3.33
N PRO A 79 5.27 -16.46 4.21
CA PRO A 79 3.93 -16.08 3.77
C PRO A 79 3.92 -14.79 2.93
N THR A 80 4.78 -13.80 3.21
CA THR A 80 4.87 -12.56 2.40
C THR A 80 5.25 -12.84 0.96
N SER A 81 6.13 -13.79 0.73
CA SER A 81 6.60 -14.14 -0.60
C SER A 81 5.56 -14.86 -1.48
N LEU A 82 4.46 -15.35 -0.89
CA LEU A 82 3.29 -15.90 -1.58
C LEU A 82 2.32 -14.83 -2.06
N LEU A 83 2.41 -13.62 -1.52
CA LEU A 83 1.50 -12.53 -1.87
C LEU A 83 1.67 -12.12 -3.33
N THR A 84 0.56 -11.73 -3.94
CA THR A 84 0.52 -11.09 -5.25
C THR A 84 0.32 -9.59 -5.08
N GLN A 85 0.72 -8.81 -6.07
CA GLN A 85 0.48 -7.36 -6.09
C GLN A 85 -0.99 -6.99 -5.91
N HIS A 86 -1.94 -7.87 -6.24
CA HIS A 86 -3.38 -7.61 -6.10
C HIS A 86 -3.90 -7.83 -4.68
N ASP A 87 -3.17 -8.53 -3.81
CA ASP A 87 -3.66 -8.83 -2.46
C ASP A 87 -3.67 -7.58 -1.54
N HIS A 88 -3.04 -6.46 -1.95
CA HIS A 88 -3.07 -5.18 -1.24
C HIS A 88 -4.51 -4.65 -1.03
N VAL A 89 -5.47 -5.03 -1.90
CA VAL A 89 -6.89 -4.66 -1.77
C VAL A 89 -7.51 -5.14 -0.46
N ARG A 90 -6.94 -6.17 0.17
CA ARG A 90 -7.40 -6.67 1.47
C ARG A 90 -7.03 -5.72 2.63
N LEU A 91 -6.17 -4.74 2.38
CA LEU A 91 -5.82 -3.70 3.34
C LEU A 91 -6.76 -2.49 3.27
N SER A 92 -7.71 -2.44 2.33
CA SER A 92 -8.61 -1.28 2.14
C SER A 92 -9.27 -0.76 3.42
N PRO A 93 -9.83 -1.60 4.33
CA PRO A 93 -10.40 -1.09 5.58
C PRO A 93 -9.38 -0.38 6.49
N ARG A 94 -8.10 -0.80 6.44
CA ARG A 94 -7.02 -0.17 7.20
C ARG A 94 -6.54 1.11 6.52
N ILE A 95 -6.46 1.11 5.19
CA ILE A 95 -6.15 2.28 4.37
C ILE A 95 -7.18 3.39 4.62
N GLN A 96 -8.47 3.04 4.68
CA GLN A 96 -9.55 3.97 5.00
C GLN A 96 -9.36 4.60 6.39
N ARG A 97 -9.09 3.77 7.42
CA ARG A 97 -8.82 4.29 8.77
C ARG A 97 -7.58 5.18 8.85
N LEU A 98 -6.53 4.84 8.10
CA LEU A 98 -5.33 5.68 7.99
C LEU A 98 -5.68 7.03 7.33
N ALA A 99 -6.47 7.00 6.26
CA ALA A 99 -6.91 8.20 5.57
C ALA A 99 -7.70 9.14 6.49
N GLU A 100 -8.63 8.62 7.28
CA GLU A 100 -9.36 9.40 8.30
C GLU A 100 -8.43 10.10 9.31
N VAL A 101 -7.32 9.44 9.68
CA VAL A 101 -6.33 10.01 10.61
C VAL A 101 -5.55 11.15 9.95
N VAL A 102 -5.06 10.95 8.73
CA VAL A 102 -4.28 11.98 8.02
C VAL A 102 -5.16 13.15 7.56
N THR A 103 -6.45 12.94 7.31
CA THR A 103 -7.42 14.01 7.04
C THR A 103 -7.54 14.94 8.25
N ARG A 104 -7.58 14.40 9.47
CA ARG A 104 -7.60 15.20 10.72
C ARG A 104 -6.32 16.03 10.93
N GLN A 105 -5.24 15.70 10.23
CA GLN A 105 -3.96 16.44 10.27
C GLN A 105 -3.86 17.49 9.14
N GLY A 106 -4.95 17.76 8.43
CA GLY A 106 -5.06 18.87 7.46
C GLY A 106 -4.96 18.44 5.99
N LEU A 107 -4.90 17.15 5.67
CA LEU A 107 -4.99 16.67 4.30
C LEU A 107 -6.47 16.63 3.84
N SER A 108 -6.76 17.01 2.60
CA SER A 108 -8.13 16.90 2.07
C SER A 108 -8.53 15.43 1.85
N ASP A 109 -9.80 15.10 2.07
CA ASP A 109 -10.32 13.73 2.06
C ASP A 109 -10.01 12.97 0.75
N ASP A 110 -10.27 13.59 -0.40
CA ASP A 110 -9.98 13.02 -1.72
C ASP A 110 -8.50 12.62 -1.87
N LYS A 111 -7.58 13.44 -1.34
CA LYS A 111 -6.13 13.20 -1.40
C LYS A 111 -5.69 12.16 -0.39
N ALA A 112 -6.31 12.14 0.78
CA ALA A 112 -5.98 11.21 1.84
C ALA A 112 -6.16 9.77 1.39
N HIS A 113 -7.31 9.46 0.77
CA HIS A 113 -7.58 8.13 0.24
C HIS A 113 -6.57 7.70 -0.84
N ASP A 114 -6.30 8.59 -1.80
CA ASP A 114 -5.37 8.29 -2.89
C ASP A 114 -3.93 8.10 -2.41
N LEU A 115 -3.40 9.04 -1.62
CA LEU A 115 -2.02 8.95 -1.11
C LEU A 115 -1.84 7.74 -0.19
N CYS A 116 -2.80 7.46 0.69
CA CYS A 116 -2.72 6.28 1.54
C CYS A 116 -2.70 5.00 0.69
N ARG A 117 -3.55 4.90 -0.34
CA ARG A 117 -3.57 3.72 -1.23
C ARG A 117 -2.25 3.52 -1.97
N TRP A 118 -1.73 4.57 -2.63
CA TRP A 118 -0.50 4.49 -3.42
C TRP A 118 0.72 4.15 -2.56
N SER A 119 0.91 4.85 -1.44
CA SER A 119 2.03 4.60 -0.53
C SER A 119 1.96 3.20 0.10
N THR A 120 0.75 2.71 0.42
CA THR A 120 0.55 1.34 0.90
C THR A 120 0.94 0.32 -0.16
N GLN A 121 0.50 0.50 -1.41
CA GLN A 121 0.81 -0.41 -2.50
C GLN A 121 2.32 -0.49 -2.77
N VAL A 122 3.03 0.64 -2.68
CA VAL A 122 4.48 0.68 -2.82
C VAL A 122 5.19 -0.07 -1.69
N ALA A 123 4.83 0.20 -0.42
CA ALA A 123 5.39 -0.52 0.73
C ALA A 123 5.11 -2.03 0.66
N PHE A 124 3.91 -2.41 0.24
CA PHE A 124 3.49 -3.79 0.06
C PHE A 124 4.32 -4.51 -1.02
N ASN A 125 4.49 -3.87 -2.18
CA ASN A 125 5.30 -4.41 -3.27
C ASN A 125 6.79 -4.52 -2.89
N ALA A 126 7.33 -3.51 -2.20
CA ALA A 126 8.70 -3.53 -1.69
C ALA A 126 8.92 -4.73 -0.75
N ALA A 127 7.99 -4.98 0.18
CA ALA A 127 8.07 -6.12 1.09
C ALA A 127 8.00 -7.47 0.35
N ILE A 128 7.17 -7.58 -0.69
CA ILE A 128 7.13 -8.78 -1.54
C ILE A 128 8.48 -9.02 -2.24
N VAL A 129 9.06 -7.96 -2.79
CA VAL A 129 10.37 -8.03 -3.46
C VAL A 129 11.48 -8.40 -2.47
N ALA A 130 11.47 -7.82 -1.28
CA ALA A 130 12.42 -8.13 -0.20
C ALA A 130 12.32 -9.61 0.21
N ALA A 131 11.10 -10.08 0.53
CA ALA A 131 10.86 -11.46 0.94
C ALA A 131 11.22 -12.48 -0.14
N ARG A 132 11.06 -12.12 -1.42
CA ARG A 132 11.48 -12.98 -2.55
C ARG A 132 12.99 -12.96 -2.76
N SER A 133 13.64 -11.81 -2.54
CA SER A 133 15.10 -11.68 -2.61
C SER A 133 15.79 -12.52 -1.53
N GLU A 134 15.27 -12.55 -0.30
CA GLU A 134 15.81 -13.41 0.77
C GLU A 134 15.72 -14.90 0.42
N ARG A 135 14.61 -15.33 -0.20
CA ARG A 135 14.50 -16.70 -0.75
C ARG A 135 15.45 -16.93 -1.92
N GLY A 136 15.60 -15.92 -2.78
CA GLY A 136 16.51 -15.95 -3.91
C GLY A 136 17.96 -16.11 -3.46
N ILE A 137 18.40 -15.37 -2.43
CA ILE A 137 19.74 -15.44 -1.83
C ILE A 137 19.96 -16.79 -1.14
N ALA A 138 18.98 -17.28 -0.37
CA ALA A 138 19.03 -18.63 0.21
C ALA A 138 19.10 -19.74 -0.86
N SER A 139 18.57 -19.48 -2.06
CA SER A 139 18.59 -20.41 -3.20
C SER A 139 19.72 -20.14 -4.21
N ARG A 140 20.47 -19.04 -4.08
CA ARG A 140 21.37 -18.51 -5.12
C ARG A 140 22.52 -17.73 -4.50
N SER A 141 23.58 -18.46 -4.15
CA SER A 141 24.90 -17.92 -3.90
C SER A 141 25.55 -17.46 -5.21
N ASP A 142 25.04 -16.39 -5.86
CA ASP A 142 25.80 -15.58 -6.84
C ASP A 142 25.09 -14.26 -7.26
N SER A 143 25.76 -13.14 -6.93
CA SER A 143 25.74 -11.73 -7.43
C SER A 143 24.42 -10.89 -7.45
N PRO A 144 24.41 -9.67 -6.84
CA PRO A 144 23.24 -8.77 -6.85
C PRO A 144 23.27 -7.69 -7.95
N VAL A 145 22.12 -7.50 -8.63
CA VAL A 145 21.88 -6.51 -9.72
C VAL A 145 21.23 -5.22 -9.18
N ALA A 146 21.65 -4.08 -9.74
CA ALA A 146 21.37 -2.68 -9.40
C ALA A 146 19.89 -2.26 -9.17
N GLY A 147 18.90 -3.06 -9.60
CA GLY A 147 17.46 -2.77 -9.33
C GLY A 147 17.06 -2.87 -7.86
N THR A 148 17.85 -3.56 -7.03
CA THR A 148 17.63 -3.60 -5.57
C THR A 148 17.99 -2.30 -4.86
N ALA A 149 18.78 -1.41 -5.48
CA ALA A 149 19.24 -0.17 -4.83
C ALA A 149 18.12 0.88 -4.70
N ILE A 150 17.21 0.97 -5.68
CA ILE A 150 16.06 1.89 -5.66
C ILE A 150 14.99 1.43 -4.65
N VAL A 151 14.82 0.11 -4.46
CA VAL A 151 13.94 -0.48 -3.44
C VAL A 151 14.60 -0.48 -2.05
N ARG A 152 15.93 -0.31 -1.96
CA ARG A 152 16.69 -0.40 -0.72
C ARG A 152 16.36 0.73 0.26
N ASP A 153 15.86 1.85 -0.24
CA ASP A 153 15.35 2.93 0.58
C ASP A 153 13.86 3.21 0.28
N LEU A 154 13.02 2.31 0.82
CA LEU A 154 11.56 2.44 0.79
C LEU A 154 11.11 3.80 1.34
N GLN A 155 11.78 4.30 2.38
CA GLN A 155 11.44 5.57 3.00
C GLN A 155 11.65 6.72 2.00
N SER A 156 12.82 6.80 1.35
CA SER A 156 13.06 7.79 0.29
C SER A 156 12.06 7.69 -0.86
N THR A 157 11.64 6.48 -1.24
CA THR A 157 10.64 6.27 -2.29
C THR A 157 9.28 6.83 -1.89
N ILE A 158 8.84 6.55 -0.65
CA ILE A 158 7.59 7.09 -0.11
C ILE A 158 7.67 8.60 -0.03
N GLU A 159 8.73 9.15 0.55
CA GLU A 159 8.92 10.61 0.68
C GLU A 159 8.94 11.30 -0.68
N MET A 160 9.55 10.70 -1.72
CA MET A 160 9.51 11.20 -3.08
C MET A 160 8.08 11.20 -3.67
N ILE A 161 7.31 10.13 -3.46
CA ILE A 161 5.91 10.06 -3.92
C ILE A 161 5.06 11.12 -3.22
N LEU A 162 5.21 11.25 -1.90
CA LEU A 162 4.48 12.24 -1.10
C LEU A 162 4.86 13.67 -1.52
N SER A 163 6.14 13.93 -1.79
CA SER A 163 6.63 15.24 -2.22
C SER A 163 6.26 15.58 -3.67
N GLY A 164 6.28 14.59 -4.58
CA GLY A 164 5.94 14.76 -5.99
C GLY A 164 4.45 14.99 -6.21
N GLN A 165 3.60 14.16 -5.61
CA GLN A 165 2.14 14.27 -5.75
C GLN A 165 1.58 15.50 -5.05
N TYR A 166 2.22 15.97 -3.97
CA TYR A 166 1.83 17.22 -3.32
C TYR A 166 2.14 18.44 -4.20
N ARG A 167 3.30 18.45 -4.88
CA ARG A 167 3.74 19.57 -5.74
C ARG A 167 2.85 19.80 -6.96
N ASP A 168 2.37 18.74 -7.62
CA ASP A 168 1.43 18.89 -8.75
C ASP A 168 0.06 19.45 -8.31
N HIS A 169 -0.32 19.19 -7.05
CA HIS A 169 -1.62 19.60 -6.55
C HIS A 169 -1.65 21.01 -5.96
N ASP A 170 -0.55 21.48 -5.36
CA ASP A 170 -0.41 22.87 -4.91
C ASP A 170 -0.45 23.84 -6.11
N ARG A 171 0.17 23.46 -7.25
CA ARG A 171 0.02 24.20 -8.52
C ARG A 171 -1.42 24.23 -9.02
N SER A 172 -2.17 23.15 -8.82
CA SER A 172 -3.57 23.05 -9.27
C SER A 172 -4.51 23.86 -8.36
N ALA A 173 -4.27 23.88 -7.04
CA ALA A 173 -5.02 24.70 -6.09
C ALA A 173 -4.75 26.20 -6.28
N LEU A 174 -3.48 26.59 -6.48
CA LEU A 174 -3.10 27.97 -6.83
C LEU A 174 -3.68 28.40 -8.20
N ALA A 175 -3.82 27.47 -9.15
CA ALA A 175 -4.45 27.76 -10.44
C ALA A 175 -5.97 28.04 -10.33
N ILE A 176 -6.66 27.39 -9.39
CA ILE A 176 -8.09 27.65 -9.13
C ILE A 176 -8.29 29.01 -8.44
N GLU A 177 -7.39 29.39 -7.53
CA GLU A 177 -7.49 30.64 -6.77
C GLU A 177 -7.17 31.90 -7.62
N VAL A 178 -6.31 31.76 -8.64
CA VAL A 178 -6.05 32.82 -9.63
C VAL A 178 -7.26 33.04 -10.56
N GLN A 179 -8.03 31.98 -10.87
CA GLN A 179 -9.20 32.07 -11.74
C GLN A 179 -10.43 32.70 -11.04
N SER A 180 -10.49 32.63 -9.70
CA SER A 180 -11.60 33.15 -8.88
C SER A 180 -11.55 34.67 -8.63
N ARG A 181 -10.53 35.38 -9.09
CA ARG A 181 -10.29 36.79 -8.76
C ARG A 181 -10.64 37.81 -9.84
N ASP A 182 -11.45 37.43 -10.85
CA ASP A 182 -11.96 38.37 -11.87
C ASP A 182 -13.48 38.62 -11.69
N PRO A 183 -13.90 39.70 -11.03
CA PRO A 183 -15.26 40.20 -11.16
C PRO A 183 -15.34 41.13 -12.37
N ARG A 184 -15.73 40.60 -13.53
CA ARG A 184 -16.33 41.48 -14.56
C ARG A 184 -17.73 41.90 -14.11
N PRO A 185 -18.09 43.16 -14.38
CA PRO A 185 -19.43 43.41 -14.89
C PRO A 185 -19.43 44.25 -16.17
N THR A 186 -19.99 43.62 -17.20
CA THR A 186 -21.05 44.11 -18.11
C THR A 186 -20.94 45.46 -18.84
N SER A 187 -20.91 45.33 -20.18
CA SER A 187 -21.49 46.17 -21.24
C SER A 187 -22.05 47.56 -20.90
N HIS A 188 -21.54 48.56 -21.63
CA HIS A 188 -22.34 49.69 -22.09
C HIS A 188 -22.22 49.87 -23.61
N LYS A 189 -23.37 49.80 -24.28
CA LYS A 189 -23.59 49.99 -25.72
C LYS A 189 -23.72 51.49 -25.99
N PRO A 190 -23.04 52.10 -26.98
CA PRO A 190 -23.44 53.42 -27.45
C PRO A 190 -24.48 53.27 -28.56
N ALA A 191 -25.59 53.97 -28.39
CA ALA A 191 -26.45 54.40 -29.48
C ALA A 191 -25.77 55.60 -30.14
N GLU A 192 -25.42 55.48 -31.42
CA GLU A 192 -25.11 56.64 -32.26
C GLU A 192 -26.32 56.92 -33.15
N SER A 193 -26.86 58.11 -32.95
CA SER A 193 -27.80 58.81 -33.81
C SER A 193 -27.20 60.19 -34.00
N VAL A 194 -27.12 60.69 -35.25
CA VAL A 194 -27.51 62.05 -35.68
C VAL A 194 -26.88 62.44 -37.05
N CYS A 195 -27.77 62.87 -37.96
CA CYS A 195 -27.73 63.80 -39.10
C CYS A 195 -26.46 64.06 -39.93
N THR A 196 -26.64 64.04 -41.26
CA THR A 196 -26.85 65.26 -42.10
C THR A 196 -27.71 64.89 -43.31
#